data_AF-A0A1C6KWI8-F1
#
_entry.id   AF-A0A1C6KWI8-F1
#
_cell.length_a   1.000
_cell.length_b   1.000
_cell.length_c   1.000
_cell.angle_alpha   90.00
_cell.angle_beta   90.00
_cell.angle_gamma   90.00
#
_symmetry.space_group_name_H-M   'P 1'
#
loop_
_entity.id
_entity.type
_entity.pdbx_description
1 polymer ?
#
loop_
_entity_poly.entity_id
_entity_poly.type
_entity_poly.pdbx_seq_one_letter_code
_entity_poly.pdbx_strand_id
1 'polypeptide(L)' 'MEKRRNGRPVEFSLQYCKRSTGELVTYERAVLTSFHSAGSTINVLPAGESSPRKIRRCLITRINNLKVYF' A
#
# COMPACT_ATOMS: atom_id res chain seq x y z
N MET A 1 -9.25 7.96 2.66
CA MET A 1 -9.33 6.64 1.99
C MET A 1 -10.29 5.77 2.78
N GLU A 2 -11.38 5.34 2.16
CA GLU A 2 -12.34 4.45 2.80
C GLU A 2 -11.70 3.06 2.94
N LYS A 3 -11.67 2.50 4.16
CA LYS A 3 -10.96 1.23 4.43
C LYS A 3 -11.82 0.01 4.12
N ARG A 4 -13.13 0.17 4.25
CA ARG A 4 -14.12 -0.88 4.00
C ARG A 4 -15.30 -0.28 3.26
N ARG A 5 -15.84 -1.03 2.31
CA ARG A 5 -17.10 -0.73 1.61
C ARG A 5 -18.00 -1.95 1.77
N ASN A 6 -19.21 -1.77 2.28
CA ASN A 6 -20.15 -2.86 2.59
C ASN A 6 -19.52 -3.96 3.47
N GLY A 7 -18.75 -3.55 4.49
CA GLY A 7 -18.08 -4.46 5.42
C GLY A 7 -16.82 -5.15 4.88
N ARG A 8 -16.54 -5.06 3.58
CA ARG A 8 -15.38 -5.69 2.92
C ARG A 8 -14.22 -4.72 2.78
N PRO A 9 -12.95 -5.15 2.92
CA PRO A 9 -11.80 -4.31 2.63
C PRO A 9 -11.86 -3.74 1.21
N VAL A 10 -11.49 -2.46 1.06
CA VAL A 10 -11.42 -1.82 -0.25
C VAL A 10 -10.08 -2.16 -0.89
N GLU A 11 -10.13 -2.67 -2.11
CA GLU A 11 -8.93 -2.89 -2.92
C GLU A 11 -8.42 -1.58 -3.54
N PHE A 12 -7.10 -1.48 -3.67
CA PHE A 12 -6.43 -0.37 -4.33
C PHE A 12 -5.15 -0.84 -5.02
N SER A 13 -4.66 -0.07 -5.99
CA SER A 13 -3.32 -0.25 -6.55
C SER A 13 -2.30 0.59 -5.79
N LEU A 14 -1.09 0.07 -5.63
CA LEU A 14 0.00 0.72 -4.90
C LEU A 14 1.31 0.57 -5.66
N GLN A 15 2.06 1.65 -5.79
CA GLN A 15 3.45 1.60 -6.23
C GLN A 15 4.37 2.19 -5.16
N TYR A 16 5.50 1.54 -4.91
CA TYR A 16 6.53 2.05 -4.01
C TYR A 16 7.93 1.71 -4.49
N CYS A 17 8.91 2.52 -4.07
CA CYS A 17 10.32 2.28 -4.32
C CYS A 17 10.93 1.41 -3.21
N LYS A 18 11.53 0.27 -3.55
CA LYS A 18 12.29 -0.55 -2.59
C LYS A 18 13.53 0.22 -2.14
N ARG A 19 13.64 0.49 -0.83
CA ARG A 19 14.78 1.22 -0.26
C ARG A 19 16.14 0.57 -0.55
N SER A 20 16.20 -0.76 -0.59
CA SER A 20 17.46 -1.49 -0.76
C SER A 20 17.97 -1.50 -2.20
N THR A 21 17.08 -1.46 -3.19
CA THR A 21 17.44 -1.66 -4.61
C THR A 21 17.09 -0.48 -5.51
N GLY A 22 16.25 0.46 -5.06
CA GLY A 22 15.69 1.52 -5.90
C GLY A 22 14.61 1.04 -6.87
N GLU A 23 14.29 -0.26 -6.88
CA GLU A 23 13.30 -0.85 -7.78
C GLU A 23 11.89 -0.37 -7.46
N LEU A 24 11.12 0.00 -8.49
CA LEU A 24 9.70 0.26 -8.35
C LEU A 24 8.91 -1.05 -8.35
N VAL A 25 8.18 -1.28 -7.26
CA VAL A 25 7.29 -2.42 -7.11
C VAL A 25 5.86 -1.92 -7.23
N THR A 26 5.06 -2.59 -8.07
CA THR A 26 3.64 -2.32 -8.22
C THR A 26 2.83 -3.50 -7.70
N TYR A 27 1.85 -3.20 -6.84
CA TYR A 27 0.76 -4.09 -6.51
C TYR A 27 -0.48 -3.59 -7.23
N GLU A 28 -0.95 -4.34 -8.24
CA GLU A 28 -2.16 -3.99 -8.99
C GLU A 28 -3.40 -4.03 -8.11
N ARG A 29 -3.45 -4.99 -7.18
CA ARG A 29 -4.53 -5.18 -6.22
C ARG A 29 -3.96 -5.48 -4.85
N ALA A 30 -4.29 -4.66 -3.86
CA ALA A 30 -3.97 -4.87 -2.45
C ALA A 30 -5.06 -4.33 -1.53
N VAL A 31 -5.11 -4.82 -0.30
CA VAL A 31 -5.97 -4.30 0.77
C VAL A 31 -5.14 -3.76 1.93
N LEU A 32 -5.65 -2.73 2.60
CA LEU A 32 -4.98 -2.12 3.75
C LEU A 32 -5.34 -2.92 5.00
N THR A 33 -4.37 -3.59 5.60
CA THR A 33 -4.63 -4.43 6.79
C THR A 33 -4.51 -3.62 8.07
N SER A 34 -3.56 -2.69 8.14
CA SER A 34 -3.42 -1.77 9.27
C SER A 34 -2.61 -0.53 8.91
N PHE A 35 -2.89 0.57 9.60
CA PHE A 35 -2.04 1.75 9.65
C PHE A 35 -2.19 2.46 10.99
N HIS A 36 -1.13 3.15 11.40
CA HIS A 36 -1.15 4.07 12.53
C HIS A 36 -1.08 5.50 11.99
N SER A 37 -1.98 6.40 12.42
CA SER A 37 -2.07 7.76 11.86
C SER A 37 -0.74 8.51 11.94
N ALA A 38 -0.08 8.46 13.11
CA ALA A 38 1.24 9.04 13.33
C ALA A 38 2.41 8.13 12.87
N GLY A 39 2.12 6.90 12.42
CA GLY A 39 3.16 5.93 12.08
C GLY A 39 3.67 6.09 10.66
N SER A 40 4.97 5.94 10.43
CA SER A 40 5.60 6.12 9.10
C SER A 40 5.43 4.94 8.13
N THR A 41 4.69 3.89 8.53
CA THR A 41 4.50 2.68 7.73
C THR A 41 3.02 2.29 7.65
N ILE A 42 2.68 1.56 6.58
CA ILE A 42 1.40 0.88 6.41
C ILE A 42 1.66 -0.62 6.20
N ASN A 43 0.68 -1.44 6.59
CA ASN A 43 0.67 -2.86 6.22
C ASN A 43 -0.39 -3.08 5.13
N VAL A 44 0.03 -3.72 4.05
CA VAL A 44 -0.83 -4.03 2.91
C VAL A 44 -0.78 -5.53 2.63
N LEU A 45 -1.87 -6.11 2.19
CA LEU A 45 -1.92 -7.50 1.73
C LEU A 45 -2.16 -7.48 0.21
N PRO A 46 -1.14 -7.79 -0.61
CA PRO A 46 -1.32 -7.95 -2.05
C PRO A 46 -2.26 -9.12 -2.36
N ALA A 47 -3.00 -9.03 -3.47
CA ALA A 47 -3.83 -10.13 -3.92
C ALA A 47 -3.00 -11.39 -4.19
N GLY A 48 -3.47 -12.55 -3.72
CA GLY A 48 -2.78 -13.83 -3.85
C GLY A 48 -1.73 -14.12 -2.76
N GLU A 49 -1.42 -13.17 -1.90
CA GLU A 49 -0.53 -13.36 -0.75
C GLU A 49 -1.32 -13.79 0.50
N SER A 50 -0.67 -14.57 1.36
CA SER A 50 -1.23 -14.96 2.67
C SER A 50 -0.73 -14.08 3.81
N SER A 51 0.34 -13.31 3.59
CA SER A 51 1.01 -12.51 4.61
C SER A 51 1.09 -11.02 4.24
N PRO A 52 0.77 -10.09 5.17
CA PRO A 52 0.90 -8.66 4.90
C PRO A 52 2.36 -8.23 4.73
N ARG A 53 2.57 -7.21 3.90
CA ARG A 53 3.86 -6.52 3.68
C ARG A 53 3.82 -5.14 4.34
N LYS A 54 4.90 -4.81 5.06
CA LYS A 54 5.08 -3.48 5.67
C LYS A 54 5.81 -2.55 4.71
N ILE A 55 5.22 -1.38 4.45
CA ILE A 55 5.74 -0.39 3.50
C ILE A 55 5.92 0.95 4.21
N ARG A 56 7.05 1.62 4.00
CA ARG A 56 7.26 3.01 4.46
C ARG A 56 6.49 3.97 3.57
N ARG A 57 5.70 4.84 4.19
CA ARG A 57 4.82 5.79 3.47
C ARG A 57 5.61 6.68 2.50
N CYS A 58 6.75 7.20 2.93
CA CYS A 58 7.60 8.07 2.11
C CYS A 58 8.21 7.40 0.87
N LEU A 59 8.10 6.07 0.73
CA LEU A 59 8.55 5.34 -0.46
C LEU A 59 7.43 5.10 -1.46
N ILE A 60 6.18 5.39 -1.09
CA ILE A 60 5.02 5.23 -1.96
C ILE A 60 5.05 6.33 -3.03
N THR A 61 4.98 5.92 -4.29
CA THR A 61 5.01 6.82 -5.45
C THR A 61 3.64 6.97 -6.09
N ARG A 62 2.77 5.95 -5.99
CA ARG A 62 1.40 5.98 -6.54
C ARG A 62 0.42 5.23 -5.65
N ILE A 63 -0.82 5.74 -5.61
CA ILE A 63 -1.99 5.04 -5.04
C ILE A 63 -3.12 5.16 -6.05
N ASN A 64 -3.75 4.06 -6.46
CA ASN A 64 -4.79 4.04 -7.49
C ASN A 64 -4.37 4.75 -8.78
N ASN A 65 -3.13 4.48 -9.22
CA ASN A 65 -2.46 5.11 -10.37
C ASN A 65 -2.23 6.63 -10.27
N LEU A 66 -2.77 7.29 -9.25
CA LEU A 66 -2.50 8.68 -8.93
C LEU A 66 -1.10 8.79 -8.32
N LYS A 67 -0.28 9.68 -8.90
CA LYS A 67 1.05 9.95 -8.37
C LYS A 67 0.91 10.69 -7.05
N VAL A 68 1.53 10.15 -6.01
CA VAL A 68 1.58 10.74 -4.67
C VAL A 68 3.01 11.16 -4.47
N TYR A 69 3.23 12.47 -4.41
CA TYR A 69 4.51 13.02 -3.99
C TYR A 69 4.45 13.27 -2.49
N PHE A 70 5.53 12.93 -1.79
CA PHE A 70 5.83 13.48 -0.48
C PHE A 70 6.79 14.65 -0.66
#